data_AF-A0A2K3MC46-F1
#
_entry.id   AF-A0A2K3MC46-F1
#
_cell.length_a   1.000
_cell.length_b   1.000
_cell.length_c   1.000
_cell.angle_alpha   90.00
_cell.angle_beta   90.00
_cell.angle_gamma   90.00
#
_symmetry.space_group_name_H-M   'P 1'
#
loop_
_entity.id
_entity.type
_entity.pdbx_description
1 polymer ?
#
loop_
_entity_poly.entity_id
_entity_poly.type
_entity_poly.pdbx_seq_one_letter_code
_entity_poly.pdbx_strand_id
1 'polypeptide(L)'
;ELKKRVWEFLKLKKYMLVLDDLWKIQDWEEVKDAFPDGNIGSRILITSRLKEVASHTGRDPPYCLQFLNEEQSWVLFSKKVLRGEECPCDLESLGKQIVKSCGGLPLSIVVLAGLLANKEKTQREWSKVFGHVNWYLTRDEETKVKDVVLKLSLDDLPSRLKPCFMYLGIFPEDSEIRVRQLLHLWVAEGFIQEIGSRNAYDVAEDYLYELIDRSLIQVARVKDIEGVETCRVHDLLRDLCILESKEDKIFEVCTTTNILIPTKPRRLSVHSAMSHYVSSSTKNHSCVRSLFCSDLNCFITSDEWKWLTKEFKLVRVLDLDGKNCFKIPSNLGNFIHLKSIILRENSFKSDGEVMWHLLTIGFITLDKKTTYLIEKGSFPKLRALRLQIFEVVILRKCYKV
;
A
#
# COMPACT_ATOMS: atom_id res chain seq x y z
N GLU A 1 -13.66 8.59 26.90
CA GLU A 1 -14.28 9.64 26.06
C GLU A 1 -14.81 9.12 24.71
N LEU A 2 -13.96 8.61 23.81
CA LEU A 2 -14.41 8.16 22.48
C LEU A 2 -15.51 7.09 22.52
N LYS A 3 -15.38 6.07 23.38
CA LYS A 3 -16.41 5.02 23.56
C LYS A 3 -17.78 5.60 23.89
N LYS A 4 -17.83 6.60 24.78
CA LYS A 4 -19.07 7.29 25.18
C LYS A 4 -19.70 8.04 24.01
N ARG A 5 -18.89 8.74 23.20
CA ARG A 5 -19.38 9.46 22.01
C ARG A 5 -19.96 8.49 20.96
N VAL A 6 -19.31 7.36 20.73
CA VAL A 6 -19.80 6.30 19.84
C VAL A 6 -21.12 5.74 20.38
N TRP A 7 -21.15 5.41 21.67
CA TRP A 7 -22.34 4.88 22.33
C TRP A 7 -23.53 5.83 22.24
N GLU A 8 -23.34 7.12 22.56
CA GLU A 8 -24.39 8.15 22.47
C GLU A 8 -24.89 8.37 21.04
N PHE A 9 -24.03 8.19 20.04
CA PHE A 9 -24.41 8.28 18.64
C PHE A 9 -25.24 7.08 18.18
N LEU A 10 -24.96 5.88 18.71
CA LEU A 10 -25.58 4.62 18.30
C LEU A 10 -26.82 4.24 19.10
N LYS A 11 -26.98 4.70 20.35
CA LYS A 11 -28.03 4.24 21.30
C LYS A 11 -29.48 4.29 20.80
N LEU A 12 -29.80 5.15 19.84
CA LEU A 12 -31.15 5.31 19.26
C LEU A 12 -31.21 4.94 17.77
N LYS A 13 -30.15 4.32 17.23
CA LYS A 13 -30.03 4.00 15.80
C LYS A 13 -29.85 2.51 15.60
N LYS A 14 -30.54 1.96 14.61
CA LYS A 14 -30.22 0.63 14.09
C LYS A 14 -28.94 0.74 13.27
N TYR A 15 -27.95 -0.11 13.57
CA TYR A 15 -26.66 -0.09 12.90
C TYR A 15 -26.21 -1.49 12.47
N MET A 16 -25.42 -1.53 11.40
CA MET A 16 -24.61 -2.67 11.02
C MET A 16 -23.16 -2.20 10.96
N LEU A 17 -22.31 -2.81 11.78
CA LEU A 17 -20.88 -2.52 11.82
C LEU A 17 -20.10 -3.74 11.32
N VAL A 18 -19.06 -3.49 10.53
CA VAL A 18 -18.12 -4.52 10.10
C VAL A 18 -16.78 -4.19 10.74
N LEU A 19 -16.29 -5.09 11.60
CA LEU A 19 -14.95 -5.01 12.17
C LEU A 19 -14.11 -6.05 11.44
N ASP A 20 -13.32 -5.57 10.48
CA ASP A 20 -12.51 -6.42 9.62
C ASP A 20 -11.15 -6.72 10.28
N ASP A 21 -10.68 -7.95 10.12
CA ASP A 21 -9.36 -8.46 10.50
C ASP A 21 -8.95 -8.24 11.97
N LEU A 22 -9.76 -8.76 12.90
CA LEU A 22 -9.45 -8.69 14.33
C LEU A 22 -8.42 -9.75 14.75
N TRP A 23 -7.29 -9.29 15.31
CA TRP A 23 -6.16 -10.17 15.69
C TRP A 23 -6.12 -10.56 17.18
N LYS A 24 -6.70 -9.75 18.08
CA LYS A 24 -6.60 -9.98 19.52
C LYS A 24 -7.95 -9.89 20.20
N ILE A 25 -8.17 -10.76 21.17
CA ILE A 25 -9.35 -10.75 22.04
C ILE A 25 -9.42 -9.44 22.82
N GLN A 26 -8.27 -8.96 23.30
CA GLN A 26 -8.17 -7.75 24.12
C GLN A 26 -8.67 -6.50 23.38
N ASP A 27 -8.41 -6.41 22.07
CA ASP A 27 -8.82 -5.27 21.27
C ASP A 27 -10.36 -5.19 21.21
N TRP A 28 -11.05 -6.33 21.09
CA TRP A 28 -12.51 -6.40 21.17
C TRP A 28 -13.04 -6.08 22.57
N GLU A 29 -12.45 -6.69 23.60
CA GLU A 29 -12.83 -6.43 24.99
C GLU A 29 -12.73 -4.94 25.35
N GLU A 30 -11.75 -4.24 24.77
CA GLU A 30 -11.64 -2.81 24.97
C GLU A 30 -12.79 -2.05 24.32
N VAL A 31 -13.20 -2.37 23.09
CA VAL A 31 -14.17 -1.53 22.36
C VAL A 31 -15.63 -1.95 22.50
N LYS A 32 -15.92 -3.18 22.92
CA LYS A 32 -17.28 -3.76 22.88
C LYS A 32 -18.34 -2.91 23.61
N ASP A 33 -17.98 -2.30 24.74
CA ASP A 33 -18.90 -1.49 25.55
C ASP A 33 -19.30 -0.17 24.87
N ALA A 34 -18.65 0.21 23.78
CA ALA A 34 -19.04 1.36 22.96
C ALA A 34 -20.30 1.10 22.12
N PHE A 35 -20.72 -0.16 21.97
CA PHE A 35 -21.80 -0.57 21.07
C PHE A 35 -23.06 -0.95 21.86
N PRO A 36 -24.07 -0.06 21.94
CA PRO A 36 -25.29 -0.35 22.67
C PRO A 36 -26.13 -1.43 21.99
N ASP A 37 -26.58 -2.42 22.76
CA ASP A 37 -27.63 -3.35 22.35
C ASP A 37 -29.00 -2.80 22.77
N GLY A 38 -29.62 -2.04 21.87
CA GLY A 38 -30.95 -1.48 22.06
C GLY A 38 -32.09 -2.44 21.69
N ASN A 39 -31.79 -3.71 21.36
CA ASN A 39 -32.76 -4.68 20.83
C ASN A 39 -33.54 -4.21 19.58
N ILE A 40 -33.05 -3.20 18.86
CA ILE A 40 -33.63 -2.66 17.61
C ILE A 40 -33.10 -3.37 16.35
N GLY A 41 -32.47 -4.54 16.53
CA GLY A 41 -31.95 -5.36 15.44
C GLY A 41 -30.60 -4.91 14.89
N SER A 42 -29.77 -4.24 15.69
CA SER A 42 -28.38 -3.92 15.32
C SER A 42 -27.52 -5.18 15.19
N ARG A 43 -26.49 -5.13 14.35
CA ARG A 43 -25.59 -6.26 14.07
C ARG A 43 -24.15 -5.79 13.98
N ILE A 44 -23.24 -6.63 14.44
CA ILE A 44 -21.79 -6.46 14.28
C ILE A 44 -21.28 -7.72 13.59
N LEU A 45 -20.67 -7.56 12.43
CA LEU A 45 -19.95 -8.61 11.72
C LEU A 45 -18.47 -8.46 12.04
N ILE A 46 -17.85 -9.51 12.57
CA ILE A 46 -16.42 -9.53 12.86
C ILE A 46 -15.79 -10.58 11.96
N THR A 47 -14.71 -10.21 11.28
CA THR A 47 -13.88 -11.16 10.55
C THR A 47 -12.56 -11.33 11.31
N SER A 48 -12.03 -12.56 11.34
CA SER A 48 -10.75 -12.86 11.97
C SER A 48 -10.16 -14.12 11.34
N ARG A 49 -8.83 -14.16 11.28
CA ARG A 49 -8.04 -15.34 10.89
C ARG A 49 -7.95 -16.36 12.03
N LEU A 50 -8.26 -15.95 13.25
CA LEU A 50 -8.09 -16.74 14.47
C LEU A 50 -9.44 -17.20 15.01
N LYS A 51 -9.67 -18.51 14.98
CA LYS A 51 -10.92 -19.10 15.48
C LYS A 51 -11.19 -18.75 16.95
N GLU A 52 -10.14 -18.64 17.76
CA GLU A 52 -10.22 -18.27 19.18
C GLU A 52 -10.80 -16.87 19.37
N VAL A 53 -10.31 -15.90 18.59
CA VAL A 53 -10.82 -14.51 18.60
C VAL A 53 -12.30 -14.51 18.20
N ALA A 54 -12.64 -15.16 17.09
CA ALA A 54 -14.02 -15.20 16.60
C ALA A 54 -14.97 -15.86 17.62
N SER A 55 -14.55 -16.95 18.25
CA SER A 55 -15.34 -17.68 19.26
C SER A 55 -15.55 -16.87 20.53
N HIS A 56 -14.62 -15.98 20.88
CA HIS A 56 -14.75 -15.10 22.04
C HIS A 56 -15.69 -13.92 21.79
N THR A 57 -15.75 -13.41 20.55
CA THR A 57 -16.47 -12.17 20.25
C THR A 57 -17.98 -12.32 20.10
N GLY A 58 -18.47 -13.51 19.72
CA GLY A 58 -19.88 -13.79 19.41
C GLY A 58 -20.55 -14.74 20.40
N ARG A 59 -21.89 -14.71 20.44
CA ARG A 59 -22.68 -15.72 21.18
C ARG A 59 -22.85 -17.00 20.37
N ASP A 60 -22.92 -16.88 19.05
CA ASP A 60 -23.05 -18.00 18.13
C ASP A 60 -21.68 -18.57 17.75
N PRO A 61 -21.60 -19.86 17.38
CA PRO A 61 -20.38 -20.43 16.83
C PRO A 61 -19.89 -19.64 15.61
N PRO A 62 -18.57 -19.42 15.47
CA PRO A 62 -18.04 -18.66 14.35
C PRO A 62 -18.31 -19.38 13.03
N TYR A 63 -18.66 -18.61 12.00
CA TYR A 63 -18.79 -19.12 10.65
C TYR A 63 -17.41 -19.28 10.01
N CYS A 64 -16.95 -20.52 9.89
CA CYS A 64 -15.70 -20.84 9.19
C CYS A 64 -15.92 -20.80 7.68
N LEU A 65 -15.31 -19.81 7.01
CA LEU A 65 -15.29 -19.72 5.54
C LEU A 65 -14.66 -20.99 4.95
N GLN A 66 -15.39 -21.61 4.01
CA GLN A 66 -14.95 -22.83 3.35
C GLN A 66 -14.06 -22.52 2.15
N PHE A 67 -13.18 -23.46 1.81
CA PHE A 67 -12.46 -23.43 0.55
C PHE A 67 -13.42 -23.62 -0.62
N LEU A 68 -13.04 -23.08 -1.78
CA LEU A 68 -13.78 -23.35 -3.02
C LEU A 68 -13.61 -24.81 -3.42
N ASN A 69 -14.71 -25.45 -3.82
CA ASN A 69 -14.64 -26.77 -4.41
C ASN A 69 -14.00 -26.72 -5.82
N GLU A 70 -13.74 -27.87 -6.43
CA GLU A 70 -13.06 -27.95 -7.74
C GLU A 70 -13.82 -27.18 -8.84
N GLU A 71 -15.15 -27.25 -8.86
CA GLU A 71 -16.00 -26.57 -9.83
C GLU A 71 -15.97 -25.04 -9.64
N GLN A 72 -16.19 -24.56 -8.41
CA GLN A 72 -16.12 -23.14 -8.07
C GLN A 72 -14.74 -22.55 -8.36
N SER A 73 -13.69 -23.32 -8.07
CA SER A 73 -12.30 -22.92 -8.34
C SER A 73 -12.06 -22.78 -9.85
N TRP A 74 -12.55 -23.73 -10.64
CA TRP A 74 -12.48 -23.67 -12.11
C TRP A 74 -13.27 -22.49 -12.67
N VAL A 75 -14.48 -22.24 -12.17
CA VAL A 75 -15.30 -21.08 -12.58
C VAL A 75 -14.60 -19.77 -12.27
N LEU A 76 -13.97 -19.63 -11.10
CA LEU A 76 -13.22 -18.44 -10.73
C LEU A 76 -11.99 -18.24 -11.62
N PHE A 77 -11.22 -19.31 -11.84
CA PHE A 77 -10.02 -19.29 -12.67
C PHE A 77 -10.33 -18.93 -14.13
N SER A 78 -11.29 -19.64 -14.74
CA SER A 78 -11.68 -19.44 -16.13
C SER A 78 -12.16 -18.01 -16.38
N LYS A 79 -13.02 -17.47 -15.50
CA LYS A 79 -13.46 -16.06 -15.55
C LYS A 79 -12.29 -15.07 -15.54
N LYS A 80 -11.22 -15.38 -14.80
CA LYS A 80 -10.05 -14.50 -14.69
C LYS A 80 -9.06 -14.64 -15.83
N VAL A 81 -8.74 -15.87 -16.24
CA VAL A 81 -7.77 -16.14 -17.34
C VAL A 81 -8.33 -15.73 -18.70
N LEU A 82 -9.61 -16.00 -18.94
CA LEU A 82 -10.23 -15.88 -20.26
C LEU A 82 -10.94 -14.54 -20.46
N ARG A 83 -11.10 -13.74 -19.39
CA ARG A 83 -11.74 -12.41 -19.42
C ARG A 83 -13.12 -12.39 -20.13
N GLY A 84 -13.86 -13.50 -20.07
CA GLY A 84 -15.18 -13.65 -20.69
C GLY A 84 -15.20 -14.47 -21.99
N GLU A 85 -14.04 -14.90 -22.50
CA GLU A 85 -13.93 -15.83 -23.64
C GLU A 85 -14.12 -17.29 -23.22
N GLU A 86 -14.49 -18.15 -24.17
CA GLU A 86 -14.54 -19.60 -23.96
C GLU A 86 -13.13 -20.20 -23.87
N CYS A 87 -12.97 -21.21 -23.00
CA CYS A 87 -11.70 -21.91 -22.87
C CYS A 87 -11.53 -22.87 -24.05
N PRO A 88 -10.40 -22.86 -24.77
CA PRO A 88 -10.11 -23.92 -25.73
C PRO A 88 -10.16 -25.29 -25.05
N CYS A 89 -10.90 -26.25 -25.61
CA CYS A 89 -11.12 -27.57 -25.00
C CYS A 89 -9.80 -28.28 -24.64
N ASP A 90 -8.75 -28.08 -25.45
CA ASP A 90 -7.43 -28.68 -25.23
C ASP A 90 -6.71 -28.14 -23.98
N LEU A 91 -7.07 -26.95 -23.51
CA LEU A 91 -6.48 -26.32 -22.32
C LEU A 91 -7.28 -26.55 -21.05
N GLU A 92 -8.55 -26.92 -21.15
CA GLU A 92 -9.42 -27.08 -19.98
C GLU A 92 -8.88 -28.12 -19.00
N SER A 93 -8.44 -29.27 -19.50
CA SER A 93 -7.91 -30.35 -18.67
C SER A 93 -6.66 -29.93 -17.90
N LEU A 94 -5.72 -29.26 -18.59
CA LEU A 94 -4.50 -28.73 -17.99
C LEU A 94 -4.80 -27.57 -17.03
N GLY A 95 -5.72 -26.70 -17.37
CA GLY A 95 -6.20 -25.61 -16.52
C GLY A 95 -6.77 -26.13 -15.20
N LYS A 96 -7.61 -27.17 -15.23
CA LYS A 96 -8.15 -27.81 -14.03
C LYS A 96 -7.05 -28.39 -13.14
N GLN A 97 -6.01 -28.99 -13.73
CA GLN A 97 -4.84 -29.49 -12.96
C GLN A 97 -4.06 -28.36 -12.30
N ILE A 98 -3.83 -27.27 -13.04
CA ILE A 98 -3.18 -26.06 -12.50
C ILE A 98 -4.00 -25.51 -11.33
N VAL A 99 -5.31 -25.30 -11.50
CA VAL A 99 -6.20 -24.78 -10.45
C VAL A 99 -6.25 -25.67 -9.22
N LYS A 100 -6.22 -27.00 -9.42
CA LYS A 100 -6.22 -27.97 -8.32
C LYS A 100 -5.03 -27.76 -7.37
N SER A 101 -3.88 -27.35 -7.92
CA SER A 101 -2.70 -27.05 -7.10
C SER A 101 -2.90 -25.87 -6.14
N CYS A 102 -3.90 -25.00 -6.35
CA CYS A 102 -4.22 -23.89 -5.46
C CYS A 102 -5.01 -24.31 -4.20
N GLY A 103 -5.46 -25.56 -4.09
CA GLY A 103 -6.15 -26.06 -2.90
C GLY A 103 -7.46 -25.33 -2.54
N GLY A 104 -8.18 -24.80 -3.54
CA GLY A 104 -9.45 -24.11 -3.34
C GLY A 104 -9.35 -22.70 -2.74
N LEU A 105 -8.14 -22.12 -2.70
CA LEU A 105 -7.91 -20.77 -2.17
C LEU A 105 -8.17 -19.69 -3.21
N PRO A 106 -9.16 -18.78 -2.99
CA PRO A 106 -9.52 -17.77 -3.99
C PRO A 106 -8.35 -16.88 -4.42
N LEU A 107 -7.52 -16.42 -3.47
CA LEU A 107 -6.39 -15.53 -3.78
C LEU A 107 -5.35 -16.23 -4.67
N SER A 108 -4.95 -17.45 -4.32
CA SER A 108 -4.00 -18.23 -5.11
C SER A 108 -4.53 -18.49 -6.53
N ILE A 109 -5.82 -18.82 -6.65
CA ILE A 109 -6.47 -19.03 -7.95
C ILE A 109 -6.43 -17.75 -8.79
N VAL A 110 -6.79 -16.60 -8.22
CA VAL A 110 -6.84 -15.32 -8.93
C VAL A 110 -5.45 -14.84 -9.35
N VAL A 111 -4.44 -15.01 -8.50
CA VAL A 111 -3.05 -14.64 -8.81
C VAL A 111 -2.46 -15.55 -9.91
N LEU A 112 -2.67 -16.86 -9.82
CA LEU A 112 -2.25 -17.80 -10.86
C LEU A 112 -2.99 -17.59 -12.18
N ALA A 113 -4.27 -17.24 -12.11
CA ALA A 113 -5.04 -16.84 -13.28
C ALA A 113 -4.49 -15.55 -13.90
N GLY A 114 -4.15 -14.55 -13.10
CA GLY A 114 -3.54 -13.31 -13.55
C GLY A 114 -2.19 -13.53 -14.24
N LEU A 115 -1.35 -14.42 -13.72
CA LEU A 115 -0.12 -14.87 -14.37
C LEU A 115 -0.41 -15.45 -15.76
N LEU A 116 -1.31 -16.43 -15.86
CA LEU A 116 -1.62 -17.14 -17.11
C LEU A 116 -2.38 -16.28 -18.13
N ALA A 117 -3.19 -15.32 -17.67
CA ALA A 117 -3.88 -14.36 -18.54
C ALA A 117 -2.90 -13.54 -19.40
N ASN A 118 -1.67 -13.36 -18.91
CA ASN A 118 -0.61 -12.62 -19.58
C ASN A 118 0.38 -13.52 -20.35
N LYS A 119 0.06 -14.81 -20.51
CA LYS A 119 0.82 -15.76 -21.33
C LYS A 119 0.00 -16.14 -22.56
N GLU A 120 0.69 -16.67 -23.57
CA GLU A 120 0.00 -17.28 -24.70
C GLU A 120 -0.86 -18.45 -24.20
N LYS A 121 -2.11 -18.51 -24.66
CA LYS A 121 -3.06 -19.59 -24.34
C LYS A 121 -2.71 -20.83 -25.17
N THR A 122 -1.58 -21.44 -24.88
CA THR A 122 -1.09 -22.66 -25.54
C THR A 122 -0.74 -23.73 -24.51
N GLN A 123 -0.86 -25.00 -24.92
CA GLN A 123 -0.55 -26.12 -24.03
C GLN A 123 0.90 -26.04 -23.53
N ARG A 124 1.83 -25.63 -24.40
CA ARG A 124 3.25 -25.48 -24.07
C ARG A 124 3.48 -24.49 -22.93
N GLU A 125 2.92 -23.28 -23.01
CA GLU A 125 3.13 -22.27 -21.97
C GLU A 125 2.46 -22.66 -20.64
N TRP A 126 1.27 -23.22 -20.69
CA TRP A 126 0.56 -23.67 -19.49
C TRP A 126 1.27 -24.86 -18.83
N SER A 127 1.84 -25.78 -19.63
CA SER A 127 2.62 -26.89 -19.09
C SER A 127 3.92 -26.43 -18.42
N LYS A 128 4.56 -25.36 -18.91
CA LYS A 128 5.72 -24.76 -18.22
C LYS A 128 5.32 -24.21 -16.85
N VAL A 129 4.24 -23.43 -16.79
CA VAL A 129 3.73 -22.89 -15.51
C VAL A 129 3.37 -24.02 -14.56
N PHE A 130 2.67 -25.05 -15.03
CA PHE A 130 2.36 -26.23 -14.23
C PHE A 130 3.61 -26.93 -13.69
N GLY A 131 4.64 -27.09 -14.53
CA GLY A 131 5.94 -27.63 -14.12
C GLY A 131 6.61 -26.79 -13.03
N HIS A 132 6.56 -25.46 -13.13
CA HIS A 132 7.07 -24.58 -12.09
C HIS A 132 6.29 -24.72 -10.79
N VAL A 133 4.95 -24.70 -10.85
CA VAL A 133 4.12 -24.89 -9.65
C VAL A 133 4.46 -26.21 -8.95
N ASN A 134 4.55 -27.32 -9.69
CA ASN A 134 4.93 -28.61 -9.11
C ASN A 134 6.34 -28.58 -8.50
N TRP A 135 7.30 -27.93 -9.18
CA TRP A 135 8.65 -27.80 -8.65
C TRP A 135 8.67 -27.12 -7.28
N TYR A 136 7.98 -25.99 -7.11
CA TYR A 136 7.88 -25.32 -5.82
C TYR A 136 7.15 -26.17 -4.77
N LEU A 137 6.08 -26.88 -5.14
CA LEU A 137 5.35 -27.77 -4.22
C LEU A 137 6.17 -28.97 -3.74
N THR A 138 7.11 -29.46 -4.56
CA THR A 138 7.97 -30.61 -4.19
C THR A 138 9.16 -30.23 -3.30
N ARG A 139 9.45 -28.95 -3.14
CA ARG A 139 10.70 -28.48 -2.56
C ARG A 139 10.64 -28.25 -1.05
N ASP A 140 9.45 -28.18 -0.49
CA ASP A 140 9.26 -27.65 0.85
C ASP A 140 7.98 -28.22 1.48
N GLU A 141 8.14 -29.14 2.44
CA GLU A 141 7.02 -29.78 3.15
C GLU A 141 6.36 -28.81 4.16
N GLU A 142 6.99 -27.67 4.46
CA GLU A 142 6.49 -26.67 5.42
C GLU A 142 5.85 -25.44 4.75
N THR A 143 6.19 -25.06 3.51
CA THR A 143 5.48 -23.96 2.83
C THR A 143 4.10 -24.40 2.36
N LYS A 144 3.11 -23.68 2.88
CA LYS A 144 1.73 -23.84 2.45
C LYS A 144 1.64 -23.44 0.98
N VAL A 145 0.83 -24.16 0.22
CA VAL A 145 0.42 -23.89 -1.18
C VAL A 145 0.24 -22.38 -1.51
N LYS A 146 -0.20 -21.59 -0.53
CA LYS A 146 -0.32 -20.12 -0.60
C LYS A 146 0.99 -19.44 -1.00
N ASP A 147 2.08 -19.73 -0.30
CA ASP A 147 3.34 -19.02 -0.45
C ASP A 147 3.99 -19.35 -1.80
N VAL A 148 3.80 -20.60 -2.26
CA VAL A 148 4.28 -21.10 -3.55
C VAL A 148 3.70 -20.32 -4.73
N VAL A 149 2.37 -20.17 -4.81
CA VAL A 149 1.72 -19.53 -5.96
C VAL A 149 2.00 -18.03 -6.01
N LEU A 150 2.02 -17.38 -4.84
CA LEU A 150 2.32 -15.95 -4.74
C LEU A 150 3.79 -15.69 -5.11
N LYS A 151 4.73 -16.52 -4.61
CA LYS A 151 6.15 -16.44 -4.95
C LYS A 151 6.42 -16.70 -6.43
N LEU A 152 5.80 -17.72 -7.01
CA LEU A 152 5.90 -17.99 -8.45
C LEU A 152 5.50 -16.77 -9.29
N SER A 153 4.43 -16.08 -8.89
CA SER A 153 3.93 -14.91 -9.61
C SER A 153 4.87 -13.71 -9.50
N LEU A 154 5.56 -13.58 -8.36
CA LEU A 154 6.63 -12.61 -8.17
C LEU A 154 7.91 -12.96 -8.98
N ASP A 155 8.25 -14.23 -9.06
CA ASP A 155 9.44 -14.71 -9.79
C ASP A 155 9.27 -14.63 -11.32
N ASP A 156 8.04 -14.79 -11.83
CA ASP A 156 7.71 -14.60 -13.25
C ASP A 156 7.58 -13.12 -13.65
N LEU A 157 7.58 -12.18 -12.70
CA LEU A 157 7.45 -10.77 -13.04
C LEU A 157 8.62 -10.31 -13.93
N PRO A 158 8.34 -9.57 -15.03
CA PRO A 158 9.36 -8.91 -15.80
C PRO A 158 10.27 -8.06 -14.91
N SER A 159 11.57 -8.05 -15.21
CA SER A 159 12.57 -7.31 -14.44
C SER A 159 12.26 -5.81 -14.31
N ARG A 160 11.54 -5.23 -15.29
CA ARG A 160 11.06 -3.85 -15.26
C ARG A 160 9.93 -3.59 -14.25
N LEU A 161 9.10 -4.59 -13.97
CA LEU A 161 7.97 -4.49 -13.04
C LEU A 161 8.33 -4.85 -11.61
N LYS A 162 9.28 -5.78 -11.41
CA LYS A 162 9.66 -6.28 -10.09
C LYS A 162 9.99 -5.15 -9.09
N PRO A 163 10.77 -4.11 -9.42
CA PRO A 163 11.02 -2.99 -8.51
C PRO A 163 9.75 -2.23 -8.13
N CYS A 164 8.84 -2.00 -9.08
CA CYS A 164 7.58 -1.28 -8.86
C CYS A 164 6.66 -2.04 -7.92
N PHE A 165 6.52 -3.35 -8.11
CA PHE A 165 5.72 -4.20 -7.24
C PHE A 165 6.34 -4.36 -5.84
N MET A 166 7.64 -4.65 -5.76
CA MET A 166 8.35 -4.74 -4.48
C MET A 166 8.23 -3.46 -3.65
N TYR A 167 8.21 -2.31 -4.33
CA TYR A 167 8.05 -1.02 -3.68
C TYR A 167 6.74 -0.89 -2.90
N LEU A 168 5.68 -1.61 -3.29
CA LEU A 168 4.40 -1.55 -2.59
C LEU A 168 4.46 -2.13 -1.17
N GLY A 169 5.46 -2.96 -0.88
CA GLY A 169 5.69 -3.49 0.47
C GLY A 169 6.00 -2.44 1.54
N ILE A 170 6.37 -1.21 1.13
CA ILE A 170 6.65 -0.11 2.07
C ILE A 170 5.38 0.48 2.69
N PHE A 171 4.23 0.33 2.04
CA PHE A 171 2.99 0.94 2.50
C PHE A 171 2.42 0.16 3.69
N PRO A 172 1.63 0.78 4.57
CA PRO A 172 0.94 0.07 5.65
C PRO A 172 0.00 -1.02 5.11
N GLU A 173 -0.27 -2.00 5.95
CA GLU A 173 -1.29 -3.01 5.68
C GLU A 173 -2.66 -2.35 5.44
N ASP A 174 -3.41 -2.89 4.48
CA ASP A 174 -4.71 -2.40 4.00
C ASP A 174 -4.79 -0.93 3.58
N SER A 175 -3.63 -0.27 3.43
CA SER A 175 -3.61 1.12 3.04
C SER A 175 -4.06 1.29 1.59
N GLU A 176 -4.93 2.27 1.41
CA GLU A 176 -5.37 2.69 0.09
C GLU A 176 -4.38 3.69 -0.49
N ILE A 177 -3.71 3.28 -1.57
CA ILE A 177 -2.62 4.01 -2.20
C ILE A 177 -3.18 4.82 -3.36
N ARG A 178 -2.91 6.13 -3.38
CA ARG A 178 -3.29 6.97 -4.53
C ARG A 178 -2.41 6.66 -5.73
N VAL A 179 -3.02 6.31 -6.86
CA VAL A 179 -2.31 5.91 -8.08
C VAL A 179 -1.35 7.01 -8.53
N ARG A 180 -1.81 8.26 -8.61
CA ARG A 180 -0.95 9.38 -9.04
C ARG A 180 0.29 9.56 -8.16
N GLN A 181 0.15 9.37 -6.84
CA GLN A 181 1.28 9.43 -5.91
C GLN A 181 2.23 8.26 -6.16
N LEU A 182 1.70 7.06 -6.32
CA LEU A 182 2.50 5.86 -6.61
C LEU A 182 3.31 5.97 -7.90
N LEU A 183 2.68 6.40 -9.00
CA LEU A 183 3.37 6.60 -10.28
C LEU A 183 4.53 7.60 -10.13
N HIS A 184 4.30 8.68 -9.39
CA HIS A 184 5.33 9.66 -9.12
C HIS A 184 6.50 9.06 -8.32
N LEU A 185 6.22 8.28 -7.28
CA LEU A 185 7.23 7.60 -6.49
C LEU A 185 8.08 6.68 -7.37
N TRP A 186 7.47 5.88 -8.25
CA TRP A 186 8.21 5.01 -9.18
C TRP A 186 9.12 5.78 -10.14
N VAL A 187 8.66 6.93 -10.64
CA VAL A 187 9.48 7.83 -11.48
C VAL A 187 10.63 8.44 -10.67
N ALA A 188 10.38 8.92 -9.45
CA ALA A 188 11.40 9.53 -8.59
C ALA A 188 12.49 8.54 -8.16
N GLU A 189 12.09 7.29 -7.91
CA GLU A 189 12.99 6.15 -7.66
C GLU A 189 13.82 5.75 -8.89
N GLY A 190 13.34 6.09 -10.09
CA GLY A 190 13.97 5.70 -11.35
C GLY A 190 13.68 4.24 -11.73
N PHE A 191 12.52 3.71 -11.33
CA PHE A 191 12.11 2.36 -11.74
C PHE A 191 11.59 2.29 -13.18
N ILE A 192 11.18 3.44 -13.72
CA ILE A 192 10.61 3.52 -15.05
C ILE A 192 11.71 3.61 -16.08
N GLN A 193 11.65 2.74 -17.09
CA GLN A 193 12.59 2.73 -18.20
C GLN A 193 12.31 3.88 -19.16
N GLU A 194 13.37 4.49 -19.69
CA GLU A 194 13.25 5.50 -20.75
C GLU A 194 12.96 4.79 -22.08
N ILE A 195 11.73 4.95 -22.59
CA ILE A 195 11.28 4.32 -23.84
C ILE A 195 11.10 5.41 -24.90
N GLY A 196 12.16 5.65 -25.68
CA GLY A 196 12.16 6.66 -26.75
C GLY A 196 11.79 8.05 -26.23
N SER A 197 10.78 8.68 -26.84
CA SER A 197 10.25 9.99 -26.44
C SER A 197 9.01 9.91 -25.53
N ARG A 198 8.64 8.71 -25.04
CA ARG A 198 7.44 8.55 -24.19
C ARG A 198 7.65 9.21 -22.83
N ASN A 199 6.58 9.78 -22.31
CA ASN A 199 6.54 10.32 -20.96
C ASN A 199 6.67 9.17 -19.93
N ALA A 200 7.58 9.33 -18.96
CA ALA A 200 7.80 8.35 -17.90
C ALA A 200 6.53 8.07 -17.06
N TYR A 201 5.62 9.03 -16.90
CA TYR A 201 4.37 8.78 -16.18
C TYR A 201 3.43 7.84 -16.93
N ASP A 202 3.36 7.96 -18.26
CA ASP A 202 2.52 7.09 -19.09
C ASP A 202 3.08 5.65 -19.07
N VAL A 203 4.42 5.51 -19.11
CA VAL A 203 5.07 4.20 -18.95
C VAL A 203 4.84 3.62 -17.54
N ALA A 204 4.85 4.47 -16.50
CA ALA A 204 4.53 4.04 -15.15
C ALA A 204 3.07 3.57 -15.02
N GLU A 205 2.15 4.24 -15.70
CA GLU A 205 0.75 3.86 -15.75
C GLU A 205 0.56 2.51 -16.48
N ASP A 206 1.24 2.29 -17.61
CA ASP A 206 1.27 0.99 -18.29
C ASP A 206 1.74 -0.13 -17.33
N TYR A 207 2.78 0.15 -16.53
CA TYR A 207 3.30 -0.81 -15.56
C TYR A 207 2.28 -1.14 -14.46
N LEU A 208 1.54 -0.12 -13.99
CA LEU A 208 0.48 -0.30 -13.00
C LEU A 208 -0.63 -1.20 -13.55
N TYR A 209 -1.11 -0.93 -14.77
CA TYR A 209 -2.17 -1.72 -15.39
C TYR A 209 -1.73 -3.17 -15.63
N GLU A 210 -0.47 -3.41 -16.01
CA GLU A 210 0.03 -4.79 -16.12
C GLU A 210 0.05 -5.52 -14.77
N LEU A 211 0.42 -4.83 -13.69
CA LEU A 211 0.38 -5.41 -12.33
C LEU A 211 -1.05 -5.68 -11.85
N ILE A 212 -2.02 -4.83 -12.24
CA ILE A 212 -3.45 -5.05 -12.01
C ILE A 212 -3.95 -6.26 -12.82
N ASP A 213 -3.56 -6.35 -14.09
CA ASP A 213 -3.92 -7.46 -14.98
C ASP A 213 -3.36 -8.81 -14.50
N ARG A 214 -2.20 -8.78 -13.84
CA ARG A 214 -1.62 -9.94 -13.15
C ARG A 214 -2.27 -10.24 -11.79
N SER A 215 -3.26 -9.46 -11.39
CA SER A 215 -3.97 -9.55 -10.10
C SER A 215 -3.06 -9.42 -8.87
N LEU A 216 -1.92 -8.75 -9.02
CA LEU A 216 -0.99 -8.44 -7.93
C LEU A 216 -1.36 -7.13 -7.22
N ILE A 217 -2.08 -6.25 -7.92
CA ILE A 217 -2.62 -5.00 -7.39
C ILE A 217 -4.14 -5.00 -7.57
N GLN A 218 -4.87 -4.61 -6.53
CA GLN A 218 -6.32 -4.48 -6.56
C GLN A 218 -6.72 -3.03 -6.76
N VAL A 219 -7.72 -2.80 -7.60
CA VAL A 219 -8.38 -1.50 -7.72
C VAL A 219 -9.24 -1.25 -6.47
N ALA A 220 -9.09 -0.07 -5.86
CA ALA A 220 -9.86 0.34 -4.69
C ALA A 220 -10.95 1.35 -5.08
N ARG A 221 -10.58 2.43 -5.78
CA ARG A 221 -11.53 3.37 -6.38
C ARG A 221 -11.20 3.66 -7.83
N VAL A 222 -12.25 3.85 -8.61
CA VAL A 222 -12.20 4.33 -9.99
C VAL A 222 -12.78 5.73 -10.00
N LYS A 223 -12.14 6.65 -10.72
CA LYS A 223 -12.68 7.97 -10.99
C LYS A 223 -13.39 7.92 -12.34
N ASP A 224 -14.66 8.34 -12.39
CA ASP A 224 -15.60 8.10 -13.50
C ASP A 224 -15.04 8.32 -14.91
N ILE A 225 -14.07 9.23 -15.09
CA ILE A 225 -13.50 9.62 -16.40
C ILE A 225 -11.97 9.42 -16.47
N GLU A 226 -11.26 9.28 -15.34
CA GLU A 226 -9.78 9.36 -15.28
C GLU A 226 -9.09 8.02 -14.92
N GLY A 227 -9.83 6.90 -14.94
CA GLY A 227 -9.26 5.58 -14.64
C GLY A 227 -9.13 5.30 -13.14
N VAL A 228 -8.14 4.50 -12.75
CA VAL A 228 -7.95 4.06 -11.36
C VAL A 228 -7.48 5.24 -10.49
N GLU A 229 -8.28 5.63 -9.50
CA GLU A 229 -7.92 6.69 -8.56
C GLU A 229 -6.97 6.16 -7.49
N THR A 230 -7.32 5.01 -6.94
CA THR A 230 -6.60 4.36 -5.85
C THR A 230 -6.52 2.86 -6.04
N CYS A 231 -5.44 2.30 -5.51
CA CYS A 231 -5.17 0.87 -5.53
C CYS A 231 -4.75 0.38 -4.14
N ARG A 232 -4.71 -0.93 -3.98
CA ARG A 232 -4.31 -1.61 -2.74
C ARG A 232 -3.61 -2.93 -3.08
N VAL A 233 -2.75 -3.40 -2.19
CA VAL A 233 -2.10 -4.71 -2.30
C VAL A 233 -2.64 -5.59 -1.19
N HIS A 234 -2.95 -6.84 -1.51
CA HIS A 234 -3.40 -7.80 -0.51
C HIS A 234 -2.28 -8.05 0.53
N ASP A 235 -2.64 -8.14 1.81
CA ASP A 235 -1.71 -8.37 2.92
C ASP A 235 -0.68 -9.49 2.67
N LEU A 236 -1.09 -10.68 2.19
CA LEU A 236 -0.18 -11.80 1.89
C LEU A 236 0.83 -11.47 0.77
N LEU A 237 0.43 -10.70 -0.24
CA LEU A 237 1.33 -10.25 -1.30
C LEU A 237 2.31 -9.20 -0.78
N ARG A 238 1.84 -8.32 0.13
CA ARG A 238 2.68 -7.35 0.81
C ARG A 238 3.69 -8.03 1.74
N ASP A 239 3.27 -9.03 2.50
CA ASP A 239 4.13 -9.80 3.39
C ASP A 239 5.20 -10.56 2.62
N LEU A 240 4.85 -11.11 1.45
CA LEU A 240 5.82 -11.68 0.52
C LEU A 240 6.85 -10.63 0.08
N CYS A 241 6.43 -9.42 -0.31
CA CYS A 241 7.37 -8.35 -0.63
C CYS A 241 8.30 -8.02 0.56
N ILE A 242 7.79 -7.99 1.79
CA ILE A 242 8.59 -7.74 2.99
C ILE A 242 9.59 -8.87 3.23
N LEU A 243 9.17 -10.12 3.06
CA LEU A 243 10.01 -11.30 3.23
C LEU A 243 11.18 -11.28 2.24
N GLU A 244 10.88 -11.15 0.94
CA GLU A 244 11.87 -11.13 -0.14
C GLU A 244 12.82 -9.92 -0.02
N SER A 245 12.30 -8.80 0.47
CA SER A 245 13.12 -7.60 0.72
C SER A 245 14.16 -7.79 1.82
N LYS A 246 13.94 -8.69 2.80
CA LYS A 246 14.96 -8.99 3.83
C LYS A 246 16.17 -9.70 3.22
N GLU A 247 15.93 -10.58 2.26
CA GLU A 247 16.99 -11.32 1.55
C GLU A 247 17.80 -10.36 0.66
N ASP A 248 17.12 -9.57 -0.17
CA ASP A 248 17.75 -8.69 -1.16
C ASP A 248 18.10 -7.28 -0.63
N LYS A 249 17.72 -6.96 0.62
CA LYS A 249 17.91 -5.66 1.29
C LYS A 249 17.36 -4.47 0.49
N ILE A 250 16.21 -4.65 -0.16
CA ILE A 250 15.61 -3.67 -1.08
C ILE A 250 15.01 -2.48 -0.31
N PHE A 251 14.25 -2.80 0.74
CA PHE A 251 13.58 -1.89 1.66
C PHE A 251 13.43 -2.53 3.05
N GLU A 252 13.10 -1.71 4.03
CA GLU A 252 12.79 -2.18 5.37
C GLU A 252 11.60 -1.43 5.95
N VAL A 253 10.68 -2.19 6.57
CA VAL A 253 9.53 -1.66 7.30
C VAL A 253 9.83 -1.75 8.79
N CYS A 254 9.88 -0.60 9.44
CA CYS A 254 10.07 -0.46 10.88
C CYS A 254 8.71 -0.34 11.57
N THR A 255 8.43 -1.31 12.43
CA THR A 255 7.35 -1.26 13.41
C THR A 255 7.98 -1.17 14.80
N THR A 256 7.20 -0.90 15.85
CA THR A 256 7.72 -0.76 17.23
C THR A 256 8.57 -1.95 17.69
N THR A 257 8.38 -3.14 17.10
CA THR A 257 9.05 -4.39 17.51
C THR A 257 10.45 -4.59 16.91
N ASN A 258 10.79 -3.96 15.78
CA ASN A 258 12.04 -4.26 15.05
C ASN A 258 12.99 -3.05 14.89
N ILE A 259 12.69 -1.91 15.52
CA ILE A 259 13.50 -0.67 15.44
C ILE A 259 14.94 -0.88 15.91
N LEU A 260 15.14 -1.78 16.88
CA LEU A 260 16.43 -2.02 17.54
C LEU A 260 17.38 -2.91 16.73
N ILE A 261 16.91 -3.54 15.66
CA ILE A 261 17.74 -4.43 14.83
C ILE A 261 18.68 -3.57 13.97
N PRO A 262 20.02 -3.68 14.13
CA PRO A 262 20.95 -2.86 13.36
C PRO A 262 20.97 -3.29 11.89
N THR A 263 20.52 -2.40 11.02
CA THR A 263 20.47 -2.61 9.57
C THR A 263 20.91 -1.36 8.81
N LYS A 264 21.14 -1.51 7.51
CA LYS A 264 21.53 -0.42 6.59
C LYS A 264 20.66 -0.41 5.33
N PRO A 265 19.35 -0.15 5.46
CA PRO A 265 18.43 -0.25 4.33
C PRO A 265 18.64 0.88 3.32
N ARG A 266 18.36 0.61 2.04
CA ARG A 266 18.31 1.67 1.01
C ARG A 266 17.00 2.44 1.02
N ARG A 267 15.93 1.82 1.49
CA ARG A 267 14.58 2.41 1.59
C ARG A 267 14.01 2.04 2.93
N LEU A 268 13.47 3.01 3.63
CA LEU A 268 13.02 2.87 4.99
C LEU A 268 11.58 3.35 5.09
N SER A 269 10.71 2.51 5.64
CA SER A 269 9.34 2.86 5.97
C SER A 269 9.13 2.74 7.47
N VAL A 270 8.60 3.78 8.10
CA VAL A 270 8.39 3.86 9.55
C VAL A 270 6.89 3.85 9.82
N HIS A 271 6.40 2.73 10.37
CA HIS A 271 5.01 2.48 10.76
C HIS A 271 4.87 2.56 12.29
N SER A 272 5.55 3.53 12.89
CA SER A 272 5.49 3.85 14.32
C SER A 272 5.60 5.35 14.49
N ALA A 273 5.31 5.85 15.70
CA ALA A 273 5.59 7.24 16.04
C ALA A 273 7.03 7.60 15.69
N MET A 274 7.21 8.70 14.94
CA MET A 274 8.53 9.17 14.53
C MET A 274 9.41 9.44 15.75
N SER A 275 8.84 10.02 16.82
CA SER A 275 9.54 10.28 18.07
C SER A 275 10.14 9.03 18.68
N HIS A 276 9.37 7.94 18.70
CA HIS A 276 9.82 6.64 19.16
C HIS A 276 10.91 6.05 18.24
N TYR A 277 10.78 6.25 16.93
CA TYR A 277 11.81 5.82 15.99
C TYR A 277 13.12 6.58 16.22
N VAL A 278 13.08 7.91 16.30
CA VAL A 278 14.26 8.76 16.52
C VAL A 278 14.93 8.45 17.85
N SER A 279 14.15 8.22 18.92
CA SER A 279 14.72 7.91 20.24
C SER A 279 15.37 6.55 20.34
N SER A 280 14.87 5.57 19.56
CA SER A 280 15.22 4.16 19.76
C SER A 280 16.01 3.56 18.60
N SER A 281 16.11 4.24 17.46
CA SER A 281 16.79 3.68 16.29
C SER A 281 18.29 3.54 16.51
N THR A 282 18.79 2.31 16.36
CA THR A 282 20.22 1.97 16.33
C THR A 282 20.74 1.82 14.89
N LYS A 283 19.93 2.22 13.90
CA LYS A 283 20.18 1.94 12.48
C LYS A 283 21.14 2.94 11.86
N ASN A 284 21.79 2.50 10.77
CA ASN A 284 22.66 3.37 9.98
C ASN A 284 21.90 3.92 8.77
N HIS A 285 21.58 5.21 8.80
CA HIS A 285 20.79 5.87 7.76
C HIS A 285 21.61 6.40 6.58
N SER A 286 22.94 6.24 6.60
CA SER A 286 23.85 6.80 5.57
C SER A 286 23.60 6.30 4.14
N CYS A 287 22.92 5.17 3.96
CA CYS A 287 22.56 4.63 2.65
C CYS A 287 21.08 4.79 2.28
N VAL A 288 20.28 5.39 3.17
CA VAL A 288 18.85 5.56 2.92
C VAL A 288 18.64 6.60 1.83
N ARG A 289 17.91 6.20 0.79
CA ARG A 289 17.53 7.01 -0.36
C ARG A 289 16.04 7.35 -0.36
N SER A 290 15.25 6.63 0.41
CA SER A 290 13.81 6.84 0.48
C SER A 290 13.33 6.63 1.90
N LEU A 291 12.62 7.62 2.42
CA LEU A 291 12.06 7.60 3.76
C LEU A 291 10.55 7.81 3.68
N PHE A 292 9.81 6.87 4.24
CA PHE A 292 8.36 6.90 4.37
C PHE A 292 8.00 6.93 5.85
N CYS A 293 7.09 7.82 6.23
CA CYS A 293 6.48 7.83 7.55
C CYS A 293 4.97 7.76 7.38
N SER A 294 4.36 6.69 7.91
CA SER A 294 2.93 6.43 7.77
C SER A 294 2.15 6.58 9.08
N ASP A 295 2.71 7.26 10.08
CA ASP A 295 2.01 7.49 11.34
C ASP A 295 0.92 8.56 11.18
N LEU A 296 -0.33 8.14 11.45
CA LEU A 296 -1.54 8.96 11.40
C LEU A 296 -1.52 10.12 12.42
N ASN A 297 -0.70 10.01 13.47
CA ASN A 297 -0.50 11.01 14.52
C ASN A 297 0.90 11.65 14.50
N CYS A 298 1.64 11.50 13.39
CA CYS A 298 3.00 11.99 13.30
C CYS A 298 3.05 13.52 13.42
N PHE A 299 3.51 14.01 14.57
CA PHE A 299 3.93 15.38 14.77
C PHE A 299 5.45 15.44 14.68
N ILE A 300 5.99 15.94 13.56
CA ILE A 300 7.44 16.12 13.43
C ILE A 300 7.82 17.46 14.06
N THR A 301 8.48 17.37 15.20
CA THR A 301 9.10 18.46 15.94
C THR A 301 10.32 19.02 15.22
N SER A 302 10.75 20.22 15.63
CA SER A 302 11.96 20.83 15.05
C SER A 302 13.22 19.98 15.27
N ASP A 303 13.29 19.20 16.35
CA ASP A 303 14.48 18.40 16.66
C ASP A 303 14.51 17.10 15.86
N GLU A 304 13.36 16.47 15.63
CA GLU A 304 13.25 15.34 14.69
C GLU A 304 13.63 15.77 13.27
N TRP A 305 13.25 16.98 12.86
CA TRP A 305 13.68 17.54 11.57
C TRP A 305 15.20 17.75 11.48
N LYS A 306 15.84 18.29 12.53
CA LYS A 306 17.30 18.42 12.59
C LYS A 306 17.95 17.05 12.48
N TRP A 307 17.42 16.07 13.21
CA TRP A 307 17.89 14.69 13.16
C TRP A 307 17.76 14.10 11.75
N LEU A 308 16.59 14.21 11.11
CA LEU A 308 16.35 13.74 9.74
C LEU A 308 17.36 14.34 8.75
N THR A 309 17.55 15.65 8.77
CA THR A 309 18.51 16.32 7.87
C THR A 309 19.97 15.92 8.11
N LYS A 310 20.31 15.53 9.34
CA LYS A 310 21.66 15.09 9.70
C LYS A 310 21.93 13.65 9.27
N GLU A 311 20.98 12.75 9.52
CA GLU A 311 21.16 11.30 9.33
C GLU A 311 20.89 10.86 7.87
N PHE A 312 19.98 11.54 7.16
CA PHE A 312 19.48 11.10 5.84
C PHE A 312 20.04 11.89 4.65
N LYS A 313 21.37 11.94 4.53
CA LYS A 313 22.06 12.78 3.52
C LYS A 313 21.82 12.39 2.06
N LEU A 314 21.45 11.12 1.79
CA LEU A 314 21.28 10.59 0.42
C LEU A 314 19.81 10.48 -0.03
N VAL A 315 18.87 11.02 0.75
CA VAL A 315 17.44 10.89 0.45
C VAL A 315 17.07 11.61 -0.84
N ARG A 316 16.35 10.86 -1.68
CA ARG A 316 15.74 11.24 -2.95
C ARG A 316 14.23 11.34 -2.84
N VAL A 317 13.62 10.50 -2.02
CA VAL A 317 12.17 10.45 -1.81
C VAL A 317 11.89 10.60 -0.32
N LEU A 318 11.15 11.63 0.04
CA LEU A 318 10.71 11.88 1.41
C LEU A 318 9.18 11.96 1.45
N ASP A 319 8.55 10.94 2.00
CA ASP A 319 7.11 10.87 2.17
C ASP A 319 6.76 10.95 3.66
N LEU A 320 6.18 12.07 4.05
CA LEU A 320 5.76 12.35 5.42
C LEU A 320 4.24 12.57 5.42
N ASP A 321 3.50 11.55 4.97
CA ASP A 321 2.03 11.48 4.93
C ASP A 321 1.40 11.40 6.35
N GLY A 322 1.83 12.29 7.26
CA GLY A 322 1.25 12.49 8.58
C GLY A 322 0.16 13.56 8.53
N LYS A 323 -0.89 13.42 9.35
CA LYS A 323 -2.02 14.37 9.34
C LYS A 323 -1.67 15.77 9.90
N ASN A 324 -0.54 15.92 10.59
CA ASN A 324 -0.17 17.13 11.35
C ASN A 324 1.35 17.45 11.33
N CYS A 325 1.87 17.96 10.22
CA CYS A 325 3.20 18.60 10.22
C CYS A 325 3.07 20.10 10.52
N PHE A 326 3.51 20.59 11.68
CA PHE A 326 3.29 22.00 12.05
C PHE A 326 4.31 22.99 11.47
N LYS A 327 5.54 22.54 11.13
CA LYS A 327 6.63 23.40 10.62
C LYS A 327 7.58 22.62 9.72
N ILE A 328 7.71 23.03 8.45
CA ILE A 328 8.78 22.57 7.56
C ILE A 328 10.05 23.37 7.92
N PRO A 329 11.19 22.73 8.22
CA PRO A 329 12.39 23.43 8.65
C PRO A 329 13.06 24.18 7.50
N SER A 330 13.67 25.32 7.78
CA SER A 330 14.54 26.06 6.83
C SER A 330 15.69 25.22 6.28
N ASN A 331 16.05 24.13 6.96
CA ASN A 331 17.17 23.25 6.62
C ASN A 331 16.85 22.19 5.55
N LEU A 332 15.68 22.24 4.91
CA LEU A 332 15.31 21.30 3.84
C LEU A 332 16.30 21.35 2.66
N GLY A 333 16.97 22.48 2.45
CA GLY A 333 18.06 22.64 1.46
C GLY A 333 19.24 21.68 1.65
N ASN A 334 19.38 21.04 2.83
CA ASN A 334 20.41 20.04 3.08
C ASN A 334 20.18 18.72 2.31
N PHE A 335 18.95 18.45 1.86
CA PHE A 335 18.65 17.27 1.03
C PHE A 335 18.98 17.53 -0.44
N ILE A 336 20.27 17.61 -0.76
CA ILE A 336 20.76 17.94 -2.11
C ILE A 336 20.41 16.91 -3.20
N HIS A 337 19.98 15.71 -2.80
CA HIS A 337 19.59 14.63 -3.71
C HIS A 337 18.08 14.46 -3.83
N LEU A 338 17.29 15.30 -3.14
CA LEU A 338 15.84 15.18 -3.08
C LEU A 338 15.21 15.41 -4.46
N LYS A 339 14.38 14.46 -4.88
CA LYS A 339 13.62 14.48 -6.13
C LYS A 339 12.11 14.62 -5.88
N SER A 340 11.63 13.98 -4.82
CA SER A 340 10.22 13.96 -4.42
C SER A 340 10.09 14.28 -2.94
N ILE A 341 9.15 15.16 -2.62
CA ILE A 341 8.68 15.37 -1.25
C ILE A 341 7.15 15.37 -1.22
N ILE A 342 6.60 14.61 -0.27
CA ILE A 342 5.15 14.50 -0.06
C ILE A 342 4.89 14.94 1.37
N LEU A 343 4.10 16.00 1.51
CA LEU A 343 3.70 16.59 2.78
C LEU A 343 2.17 16.77 2.77
N ARG A 344 1.50 16.40 3.86
CA ARG A 344 0.07 16.67 4.08
C ARG A 344 -0.13 17.40 5.42
N GLU A 345 -1.08 18.31 5.50
CA GLU A 345 -1.24 19.21 6.64
C GLU A 345 -2.66 19.76 6.90
N ASN A 346 -3.06 19.76 8.17
CA ASN A 346 -4.33 20.36 8.60
C ASN A 346 -4.24 21.74 9.29
N SER A 347 -3.06 22.30 9.64
CA SER A 347 -2.98 23.63 10.27
C SER A 347 -1.56 24.19 10.43
N PHE A 348 -1.22 25.26 9.71
CA PHE A 348 0.02 26.03 9.89
C PHE A 348 -0.20 27.32 10.71
N LYS A 349 0.85 27.78 11.39
CA LYS A 349 1.08 29.19 11.77
C LYS A 349 2.50 29.57 11.34
N SER A 350 2.63 30.48 10.37
CA SER A 350 3.94 30.93 9.88
C SER A 350 4.53 32.00 10.82
N ASP A 351 5.78 31.81 11.23
CA ASP A 351 6.68 32.88 11.66
C ASP A 351 7.87 32.89 10.69
N GLY A 352 7.89 33.83 9.75
CA GLY A 352 9.06 34.17 8.93
C GLY A 352 9.10 33.64 7.49
N GLU A 353 9.78 34.41 6.61
CA GLU A 353 10.10 34.06 5.22
C GLU A 353 11.11 32.90 5.18
N VAL A 354 10.75 31.77 4.56
CA VAL A 354 11.65 30.61 4.39
C VAL A 354 12.04 30.45 2.93
N MET A 355 13.33 30.63 2.62
CA MET A 355 13.86 30.45 1.27
C MET A 355 14.40 29.03 1.03
N TRP A 356 13.84 28.34 0.04
CA TRP A 356 14.24 26.98 -0.35
C TRP A 356 15.29 27.01 -1.47
N HIS A 357 16.42 26.34 -1.30
CA HIS A 357 17.40 26.12 -2.38
C HIS A 357 17.36 24.65 -2.83
N LEU A 358 16.34 24.28 -3.62
CA LEU A 358 16.12 22.89 -4.04
C LEU A 358 16.28 22.78 -5.56
N LEU A 359 17.50 22.48 -5.99
CA LEU A 359 17.90 22.44 -7.42
C LEU A 359 17.41 21.17 -8.15
N THR A 360 16.93 20.15 -7.44
CA THR A 360 16.73 18.78 -7.95
C THR A 360 15.29 18.26 -7.86
N ILE A 361 14.37 19.01 -7.26
CA ILE A 361 13.00 18.53 -7.05
C ILE A 361 12.23 18.53 -8.37
N GLY A 362 11.62 17.38 -8.68
CA GLY A 362 10.73 17.23 -9.83
C GLY A 362 9.24 17.30 -9.46
N PHE A 363 8.90 17.19 -8.16
CA PHE A 363 7.52 17.15 -7.70
C PHE A 363 7.41 17.44 -6.20
N ILE A 364 6.38 18.19 -5.84
CA ILE A 364 5.99 18.49 -4.46
C ILE A 364 4.49 18.25 -4.37
N THR A 365 4.06 17.31 -3.53
CA THR A 365 2.65 17.23 -3.15
C THR A 365 2.45 18.03 -1.88
N LEU A 366 1.60 19.05 -1.99
CA LEU A 366 1.11 19.88 -0.89
C LEU A 366 -0.41 19.80 -0.90
N ASP A 367 -1.05 19.92 0.26
CA ASP A 367 -2.50 20.05 0.29
C ASP A 367 -2.96 21.53 0.25
N LYS A 368 -4.29 21.71 0.30
CA LYS A 368 -4.97 23.02 0.18
C LYS A 368 -4.53 24.03 1.25
N LYS A 369 -4.20 23.59 2.46
CA LYS A 369 -3.78 24.48 3.54
C LYS A 369 -2.30 24.79 3.43
N THR A 370 -1.48 23.88 2.90
CA THR A 370 -0.06 24.14 2.69
C THR A 370 0.22 25.01 1.46
N THR A 371 -0.71 25.08 0.50
CA THR A 371 -0.50 25.83 -0.77
C THR A 371 -0.46 27.36 -0.60
N TYR A 372 -1.13 27.93 0.41
CA TYR A 372 -1.09 29.39 0.65
C TYR A 372 0.29 29.88 1.11
N LEU A 373 1.17 28.96 1.52
CA LEU A 373 2.47 29.22 2.13
C LEU A 373 3.65 29.13 1.17
N ILE A 374 3.40 28.91 -0.13
CA ILE A 374 4.43 29.17 -1.15
C ILE A 374 4.53 30.69 -1.34
N GLU A 375 4.88 31.41 -0.27
CA GLU A 375 5.33 32.79 -0.36
C GLU A 375 6.86 32.78 -0.44
N LYS A 376 7.38 33.21 -1.60
CA LYS A 376 8.77 33.60 -1.84
C LYS A 376 9.86 32.51 -1.82
N GLY A 377 9.56 31.28 -2.24
CA GLY A 377 10.60 30.31 -2.60
C GLY A 377 11.11 30.50 -4.03
N SER A 378 12.43 30.61 -4.24
CA SER A 378 13.04 30.60 -5.58
C SER A 378 13.45 29.17 -5.96
N PHE A 379 12.85 28.60 -7.02
CA PHE A 379 13.16 27.25 -7.51
C PHE A 379 13.77 27.30 -8.92
N PRO A 380 15.01 27.80 -9.09
CA PRO A 380 15.55 28.22 -10.38
C PRO A 380 15.81 27.09 -11.40
N LYS A 381 15.74 25.83 -10.98
CA LYS A 381 15.88 24.64 -11.87
C LYS A 381 14.69 23.69 -11.83
N LEU A 382 13.56 24.12 -11.25
CA LEU A 382 12.34 23.32 -11.18
C LEU A 382 11.84 23.06 -12.61
N ARG A 383 11.98 21.81 -13.08
CA ARG A 383 11.55 21.44 -14.44
C ARG A 383 10.04 21.26 -14.55
N ALA A 384 9.38 20.93 -13.45
CA ALA A 384 7.92 20.84 -13.34
C ALA A 384 7.47 21.14 -11.90
N LEU A 385 6.60 22.14 -11.73
CA LEU A 385 5.81 22.32 -10.52
C LEU A 385 4.42 21.72 -10.80
N ARG A 386 4.09 20.59 -10.19
CA ARG A 386 2.71 20.08 -10.20
C ARG A 386 2.11 20.27 -8.81
N LEU A 387 1.42 21.38 -8.64
CA LEU A 387 0.58 21.63 -7.47
C LEU A 387 -0.76 20.91 -7.69
N GLN A 388 -1.05 19.94 -6.84
CA GLN A 388 -2.31 19.20 -6.91
C GLN A 388 -3.24 19.67 -5.79
N ILE A 389 -4.28 20.41 -6.16
CA ILE A 389 -5.35 20.85 -5.25
C ILE A 389 -6.46 19.80 -5.31
N PHE A 390 -6.73 19.12 -4.20
CA PHE A 390 -7.57 17.91 -4.19
C PHE A 390 -9.09 18.19 -4.09
N GLU A 391 -9.55 19.42 -3.82
CA GLU A 391 -10.98 19.82 -3.89
C GLU A 391 -11.16 21.34 -4.12
N VAL A 392 -12.03 21.73 -5.06
CA VAL A 392 -12.54 23.10 -5.23
C VAL A 392 -13.94 23.18 -4.62
N VAL A 393 -14.04 23.71 -3.40
CA VAL A 393 -15.32 24.21 -2.88
C VAL A 393 -15.39 25.69 -3.23
N ILE A 394 -16.26 26.04 -4.18
CA ILE A 394 -16.62 27.43 -4.45
C ILE A 394 -17.42 27.93 -3.25
N LEU A 395 -16.76 28.59 -2.30
CA LEU A 395 -17.46 29.44 -1.35
C LEU A 395 -17.95 30.66 -2.12
N ARG A 396 -19.20 30.60 -2.62
CA ARG A 396 -19.93 31.80 -3.02
C ARG A 396 -19.97 32.71 -1.80
N LYS A 397 -19.15 33.76 -1.79
CA LYS A 397 -19.37 34.90 -0.91
C LYS A 397 -20.72 35.50 -1.32
N CYS A 398 -21.77 35.18 -0.57
CA CYS A 398 -22.96 36.01 -0.54
C CYS A 398 -22.55 37.34 0.08
N TYR A 399 -22.32 38.35 -0.75
CA TYR A 399 -22.42 39.73 -0.29
C TYR A 399 -23.89 39.96 0.05
N LYS A 400 -24.21 40.09 1.35
CA LYS A 400 -25.42 40.79 1.75
C LYS A 400 -25.14 42.28 1.50
N VAL A 401 -26.02 42.88 0.70
CA VAL A 401 -26.10 44.32 0.39
C VAL A 401 -26.21 45.14 1.64
#